data_AF-A0A0J9EZN9-F1
#
_entry.id   AF-A0A0J9EZN9-F1
#
_cell.length_a   1.000
_cell.length_b   1.000
_cell.length_c   1.000
_cell.angle_alpha   90.00
_cell.angle_beta   90.00
_cell.angle_gamma   90.00
#
_symmetry.space_group_name_H-M   'P 1'
#
loop_
_entity.id
_entity.type
_entity.pdbx_description
1 polymer ?
#
loop_
_entity_poly.entity_id
_entity_poly.type
_entity_poly.pdbx_seq_one_letter_code
_entity_poly.pdbx_strand_id
1 'polypeptide(L)'
;MKNPSKRRKGRVGVSCHNGILRLSLPRFVCGGERRYLYLGLKDTPTNRKLAEAKAQQIETDIVYERFDQTLERYRHQKTVITEQKPSQETLAQLYKQYIETRRSSVRPGTWRGTYLVILGHIQRSPFANTDPNLESTGYAQKMLDWGSQTLSGDTCRRLMVQLNACLKWAVESKRVELTRSPFEGMAGKARKRIKKSEDEETDINPFTSLERDAIIEAFRTRSQQPHYYYYVAFC
;
A
#
# COMPACT_ATOMS: atom_id res chain seq x y z
N MET A 1 16.77 66.47 6.69
CA MET A 1 17.89 65.51 6.67
C MET A 1 17.48 64.28 7.48
N LYS A 2 17.12 63.15 6.82
CA LYS A 2 16.64 61.95 7.51
C LYS A 2 17.82 61.11 7.98
N ASN A 3 17.99 61.02 9.30
CA ASN A 3 18.98 60.18 9.98
C ASN A 3 18.98 58.75 9.40
N PRO A 4 20.12 58.17 9.01
CA PRO A 4 20.18 56.76 8.62
C PRO A 4 19.83 55.93 9.87
N SER A 5 18.70 55.22 9.82
CA SER A 5 18.15 54.50 10.96
C SER A 5 19.24 53.61 11.59
N LYS A 6 19.65 53.90 12.83
CA LYS A 6 20.41 52.98 13.67
C LYS A 6 19.63 51.66 13.70
N ARG A 7 20.12 50.65 12.99
CA ARG A 7 19.55 49.29 13.09
C ARG A 7 19.66 48.88 14.55
N ARG A 8 18.52 48.66 15.21
CA ARG A 8 18.46 48.16 16.60
C ARG A 8 19.34 46.89 16.68
N LYS A 9 20.17 46.80 17.72
CA LYS A 9 21.00 45.60 17.98
C LYS A 9 20.06 44.39 18.01
N GLY A 10 20.31 43.41 17.14
CA GLY A 10 19.52 42.18 17.03
C GLY A 10 18.58 42.11 15.83
N ARG A 11 18.29 43.21 15.12
CA ARG A 11 17.33 43.22 14.02
C ARG A 11 17.83 42.45 12.78
N VAL A 12 17.04 41.52 12.29
CA VAL A 12 17.28 40.74 11.08
C VAL A 12 16.64 41.46 9.88
N GLY A 13 17.43 41.71 8.84
CA GLY A 13 16.96 42.44 7.65
C GLY A 13 16.44 41.50 6.56
N VAL A 14 15.23 41.71 6.05
CA VAL A 14 14.74 41.04 4.84
C VAL A 14 15.19 41.83 3.62
N SER A 15 15.83 41.18 2.65
CA SER A 15 16.23 41.79 1.37
C SER A 15 16.04 40.81 0.22
N CYS A 16 15.99 41.33 -1.01
CA CYS A 16 15.91 40.54 -2.23
C CYS A 16 17.27 40.55 -2.94
N HIS A 17 17.67 39.41 -3.50
CA HIS A 17 18.84 39.29 -4.37
C HIS A 17 18.49 38.37 -5.53
N ASN A 18 18.58 38.87 -6.76
CA ASN A 18 18.22 38.14 -7.99
C ASN A 18 16.82 37.52 -7.95
N GLY A 19 15.84 38.26 -7.40
CA GLY A 19 14.45 37.80 -7.27
C GLY A 19 14.21 36.81 -6.13
N ILE A 20 15.24 36.44 -5.35
CA ILE A 20 15.14 35.52 -4.21
C ILE A 20 15.25 36.29 -2.89
N LEU A 21 14.34 36.00 -1.97
CA LEU A 21 14.35 36.57 -0.62
C LEU A 21 15.50 35.97 0.22
N ARG A 22 16.24 36.87 0.88
CA ARG A 22 17.33 36.54 1.81
C ARG A 22 17.21 37.33 3.11
N LEU A 23 17.59 36.71 4.21
CA LEU A 23 17.69 37.32 5.53
C LEU A 23 19.14 37.70 5.81
N SER A 24 19.36 38.92 6.29
CA SER A 24 20.67 39.46 6.70
C SER A 24 20.76 39.43 8.21
N LEU A 25 21.72 38.67 8.72
CA LEU A 25 21.89 38.45 10.15
C LEU A 25 22.75 39.55 10.80
N PRO A 26 22.54 39.84 12.10
CA PRO A 26 23.39 40.77 12.83
C PRO A 26 24.83 40.23 13.00
N ARG A 27 25.83 41.11 12.82
CA ARG A 27 27.27 40.74 12.91
C ARG A 27 27.67 40.10 14.25
N PHE A 28 27.10 40.58 15.36
CA PHE A 28 27.48 40.11 16.70
C PHE A 28 27.11 38.64 16.94
N VAL A 29 26.10 38.14 16.22
CA VAL A 29 25.61 36.76 16.36
C VAL A 29 26.46 35.78 15.55
N CYS A 30 27.15 36.26 14.51
CA CYS A 30 27.94 35.45 13.57
C CYS A 30 29.44 35.74 13.69
N GLY A 31 29.97 35.92 14.91
CA GLY A 31 31.40 36.10 15.14
C GLY A 31 32.02 37.36 14.49
N GLY A 32 31.22 38.39 14.21
CA GLY A 32 31.67 39.63 13.56
C GLY A 32 31.46 39.68 12.05
N GLU A 33 31.23 38.53 11.40
CA GLU A 33 31.01 38.45 9.96
C GLU A 33 29.56 38.71 9.55
N ARG A 34 29.35 39.18 8.32
CA ARG A 34 28.01 39.33 7.74
C ARG A 34 27.58 38.02 7.11
N ARG A 35 26.67 37.28 7.77
CA ARG A 35 26.04 36.09 7.19
C ARG A 35 24.67 36.40 6.60
N TYR A 36 24.37 35.70 5.50
CA TYR A 36 23.10 35.76 4.80
C TYR A 36 22.44 34.38 4.78
N LEU A 37 21.14 34.34 5.03
CA LEU A 37 20.33 33.13 4.93
C LEU A 37 19.37 33.27 3.74
N TYR A 38 19.61 32.49 2.69
CA TYR A 38 18.74 32.47 1.52
C TYR A 38 17.52 31.58 1.78
N LEU A 39 16.33 32.12 1.54
CA LEU A 39 15.07 31.41 1.76
C LEU A 39 14.65 30.57 0.55
N GLY A 40 15.19 30.84 -0.65
CA GLY A 40 14.77 30.17 -1.88
C GLY A 40 13.36 30.55 -2.35
N LEU A 41 12.75 31.57 -1.74
CA LEU A 41 11.43 32.06 -2.07
C LEU A 41 11.53 33.25 -3.03
N LYS A 42 10.68 33.28 -4.07
CA LYS A 42 10.56 34.44 -4.96
C LYS A 42 10.02 35.66 -4.21
N ASP A 43 10.45 36.85 -4.59
CA ASP A 43 9.98 38.12 -4.02
C ASP A 43 8.53 38.42 -4.43
N THR A 44 7.58 37.84 -3.70
CA THR A 44 6.15 38.13 -3.78
C THR A 44 5.66 38.68 -2.45
N PRO A 45 4.55 39.46 -2.40
CA PRO A 45 4.04 40.02 -1.15
C PRO A 45 3.78 38.96 -0.06
N THR A 46 3.26 37.78 -0.45
CA THR A 46 3.01 36.65 0.44
C THR A 46 4.31 36.05 0.99
N ASN A 47 5.28 35.80 0.10
CA ASN A 47 6.57 35.23 0.50
C ASN A 47 7.39 36.20 1.35
N ARG A 48 7.21 37.51 1.13
CA ARG A 48 7.85 38.55 1.92
C ARG A 48 7.33 38.58 3.34
N LYS A 49 6.01 38.45 3.55
CA LYS A 49 5.43 38.26 4.90
C LYS A 49 6.00 37.01 5.60
N LEU A 50 6.18 35.92 4.87
CA LEU A 50 6.78 34.68 5.42
C LEU A 50 8.27 34.89 5.78
N ALA A 51 9.02 35.60 4.95
CA ALA A 51 10.39 35.98 5.25
C ALA A 51 10.49 36.89 6.48
N GLU A 52 9.56 37.83 6.64
CA GLU A 52 9.46 38.69 7.82
C GLU A 52 9.13 37.90 9.08
N ALA A 53 8.20 36.94 9.01
CA ALA A 53 7.91 36.03 10.12
C ALA A 53 9.15 35.20 10.54
N LYS A 54 9.91 34.66 9.57
CA LYS A 54 11.18 33.97 9.88
C LYS A 54 12.23 34.92 10.46
N ALA A 55 12.30 36.16 9.98
CA ALA A 55 13.19 37.17 10.55
C ALA A 55 12.86 37.43 12.03
N GLN A 56 11.57 37.58 12.37
CA GLN A 56 11.11 37.75 13.75
C GLN A 56 11.41 36.52 14.62
N GLN A 57 11.29 35.31 14.08
CA GLN A 57 11.66 34.09 14.79
C GLN A 57 13.15 34.11 15.19
N ILE A 58 14.03 34.49 14.25
CA ILE A 58 15.46 34.61 14.52
C ILE A 58 15.73 35.72 15.55
N GLU A 59 15.08 36.88 15.43
CA GLU A 59 15.18 37.96 16.42
C GLU A 59 14.79 37.50 17.82
N THR A 60 13.72 36.71 17.91
CA THR A 60 13.22 36.14 19.16
C THR A 60 14.22 35.15 19.76
N ASP A 61 14.78 34.26 18.95
CA ASP A 61 15.79 33.29 19.41
C ASP A 61 17.10 33.95 19.82
N ILE A 62 17.49 35.08 19.21
CA ILE A 62 18.63 35.90 19.65
C ILE A 62 18.36 36.48 21.04
N VAL A 63 17.13 36.97 21.30
CA VAL A 63 16.76 37.55 22.60
C VAL A 63 16.71 36.48 23.70
N TYR A 64 16.22 35.29 23.40
CA TYR A 64 16.15 34.18 24.36
C TYR A 64 17.43 33.34 24.47
N GLU A 65 18.55 33.78 23.86
CA GLU A 65 19.83 33.06 23.85
C GLU A 65 19.72 31.62 23.29
N ARG A 66 18.74 31.37 22.41
CA ARG A 66 18.47 30.07 21.75
C ARG A 66 18.90 30.06 20.28
N PHE A 67 19.69 31.03 19.88
CA PHE A 67 20.09 31.20 18.49
C PHE A 67 21.03 30.09 18.03
N ASP A 68 20.66 29.42 16.94
CA ASP A 68 21.49 28.42 16.28
C ASP A 68 22.50 29.08 15.32
N GLN A 69 23.79 29.04 15.69
CA GLN A 69 24.90 29.60 14.91
C GLN A 69 25.12 28.91 13.56
N THR A 70 24.67 27.67 13.40
CA THR A 70 24.79 26.90 12.15
C THR A 70 23.77 27.33 11.10
N LEU A 71 22.73 28.06 11.52
CA LEU A 71 21.57 28.48 10.71
C LEU A 71 20.72 27.32 10.17
N GLU A 72 21.03 26.07 10.53
CA GLU A 72 20.32 24.90 10.03
C GLU A 72 18.88 24.86 10.52
N ARG A 73 18.64 25.26 11.77
CA ARG A 73 17.30 25.39 12.35
C ARG A 73 16.40 26.39 11.61
N TYR A 74 16.98 27.40 10.97
CA TYR A 74 16.25 28.48 10.29
C TYR A 74 16.15 28.27 8.78
N ARG A 75 16.99 27.39 8.21
CA ARG A 75 16.82 26.95 6.82
C ARG A 75 15.45 26.31 6.68
N HIS A 76 14.93 26.31 5.45
CA HIS A 76 13.88 25.35 5.15
C HIS A 76 14.51 23.98 5.38
N GLN A 77 14.31 23.42 6.57
CA GLN A 77 14.28 21.99 6.70
C GLN A 77 13.32 21.60 5.58
N LYS A 78 13.87 20.96 4.53
CA LYS A 78 13.05 20.06 3.75
C LYS A 78 12.47 19.21 4.84
N THR A 79 11.22 19.48 5.17
CA THR A 79 10.46 18.53 5.94
C THR A 79 10.66 17.28 5.13
N VAL A 80 11.52 16.40 5.64
CA VAL A 80 11.36 14.98 5.45
C VAL A 80 10.09 14.66 6.24
N ILE A 81 8.96 15.27 5.84
CA ILE A 81 7.82 14.48 5.46
C ILE A 81 8.50 13.50 4.52
N THR A 82 8.79 12.31 5.03
CA THR A 82 8.88 11.14 4.19
C THR A 82 7.76 11.39 3.20
N GLU A 83 8.09 11.74 1.97
CA GLU A 83 7.15 11.57 0.89
C GLU A 83 6.90 10.06 0.95
N GLN A 84 5.93 9.65 1.79
CA GLN A 84 4.91 8.75 1.35
C GLN A 84 4.40 9.44 0.10
N LYS A 85 5.13 9.21 -0.98
CA LYS A 85 4.60 9.17 -2.31
C LYS A 85 3.23 8.56 -2.07
N PRO A 86 2.11 9.23 -2.39
CA PRO A 86 0.89 8.49 -2.59
C PRO A 86 1.19 7.63 -3.82
N SER A 87 1.99 6.57 -3.66
CA SER A 87 1.81 5.39 -4.45
C SER A 87 0.39 5.02 -4.09
N GLN A 88 -0.52 5.34 -4.99
CA GLN A 88 -1.78 4.65 -5.09
C GLN A 88 -1.41 3.17 -5.08
N GLU A 89 -1.33 2.56 -3.90
CA GLU A 89 -0.97 1.17 -3.74
C GLU A 89 -2.12 0.44 -4.38
N THR A 90 -1.89 -0.05 -5.60
CA THR A 90 -2.98 -0.67 -6.35
C THR A 90 -3.37 -1.97 -5.65
N LEU A 91 -4.61 -2.42 -5.83
CA LEU A 91 -5.05 -3.68 -5.25
C LEU A 91 -4.08 -4.84 -5.57
N ALA A 92 -3.56 -4.90 -6.79
CA ALA A 92 -2.60 -5.92 -7.19
C ALA A 92 -1.28 -5.83 -6.40
N GLN A 93 -0.79 -4.61 -6.15
CA GLN A 93 0.42 -4.38 -5.35
C GLN A 93 0.20 -4.74 -3.89
N LEU A 94 -0.93 -4.31 -3.31
CA LEU A 94 -1.32 -4.63 -1.94
C LEU A 94 -1.41 -6.14 -1.74
N TYR A 95 -2.08 -6.85 -2.67
CA TYR A 95 -2.17 -8.30 -2.62
C TYR A 95 -0.80 -8.97 -2.74
N LYS A 96 0.07 -8.46 -3.61
CA LYS A 96 1.45 -8.97 -3.73
C LYS A 96 2.24 -8.83 -2.42
N GLN A 97 2.11 -7.71 -1.73
CA GLN A 97 2.74 -7.52 -0.43
C GLN A 97 2.14 -8.44 0.65
N TYR A 98 0.81 -8.58 0.67
CA TYR A 98 0.10 -9.47 1.60
C TYR A 98 0.62 -10.90 1.48
N ILE A 99 0.68 -11.41 0.26
CA ILE A 99 1.16 -12.77 0.06
C ILE A 99 2.62 -12.84 0.53
N GLU A 100 3.51 -11.90 0.21
CA GLU A 100 4.93 -12.03 0.58
C GLU A 100 5.13 -12.14 2.09
N THR A 101 4.32 -11.45 2.90
CA THR A 101 4.33 -11.62 4.36
C THR A 101 3.87 -13.00 4.83
N ARG A 102 3.00 -13.66 4.07
CA ARG A 102 2.49 -15.02 4.34
C ARG A 102 3.43 -16.10 3.83
N ARG A 103 4.43 -15.77 3.02
CA ARG A 103 5.28 -16.74 2.32
C ARG A 103 6.03 -17.66 3.28
N SER A 104 6.54 -17.13 4.39
CA SER A 104 7.24 -17.92 5.41
C SER A 104 6.30 -18.84 6.20
N SER A 105 5.02 -18.46 6.35
CA SER A 105 4.04 -19.17 7.17
C SER A 105 3.24 -20.23 6.40
N VAL A 106 3.37 -20.29 5.07
CA VAL A 106 2.53 -21.13 4.20
C VAL A 106 3.37 -22.16 3.45
N ARG A 107 2.82 -23.37 3.25
CA ARG A 107 3.46 -24.42 2.47
C ARG A 107 3.73 -23.96 1.02
N PRO A 108 4.87 -24.33 0.41
CA PRO A 108 5.21 -23.91 -0.95
C PRO A 108 4.18 -24.29 -2.03
N GLY A 109 3.44 -25.38 -1.84
CA GLY A 109 2.35 -25.80 -2.74
C GLY A 109 1.14 -24.88 -2.67
N THR A 110 0.70 -24.50 -1.46
CA THR A 110 -0.41 -23.56 -1.24
C THR A 110 -0.05 -22.16 -1.75
N TRP A 111 1.20 -21.74 -1.55
CA TRP A 111 1.73 -20.50 -2.12
C TRP A 111 1.56 -20.44 -3.63
N ARG A 112 2.08 -21.45 -4.34
CA ARG A 112 2.06 -21.50 -5.80
C ARG A 112 0.65 -21.75 -6.35
N GLY A 113 -0.05 -22.75 -5.83
CA GLY A 113 -1.33 -23.21 -6.37
C GLY A 113 -2.54 -22.37 -5.95
N THR A 114 -2.44 -21.58 -4.89
CA THR A 114 -3.56 -20.75 -4.42
C THR A 114 -3.22 -19.26 -4.51
N TYR A 115 -2.20 -18.80 -3.80
CA TYR A 115 -1.94 -17.36 -3.69
C TYR A 115 -1.52 -16.72 -5.02
N LEU A 116 -0.57 -17.34 -5.75
CA LEU A 116 -0.13 -16.82 -7.05
C LEU A 116 -1.20 -16.93 -8.14
N VAL A 117 -1.99 -18.00 -8.14
CA VAL A 117 -3.12 -18.16 -9.07
C VAL A 117 -4.12 -17.02 -8.88
N ILE A 118 -4.49 -16.72 -7.63
CA ILE A 118 -5.37 -15.59 -7.30
C ILE A 118 -4.75 -14.24 -7.69
N LEU A 119 -3.45 -14.04 -7.47
CA LEU A 119 -2.76 -12.83 -7.94
C LEU A 119 -2.90 -12.67 -9.46
N GLY A 120 -2.74 -13.75 -10.23
CA GLY A 120 -2.93 -13.73 -11.68
C GLY A 120 -4.37 -13.43 -12.11
N HIS A 121 -5.38 -13.81 -11.32
CA HIS A 121 -6.76 -13.39 -11.55
C HIS A 121 -6.97 -11.91 -11.24
N ILE A 122 -6.42 -11.41 -10.13
CA ILE A 122 -6.51 -9.99 -9.76
C ILE A 122 -5.86 -9.12 -10.83
N GLN A 123 -4.70 -9.50 -11.35
CA GLN A 123 -3.99 -8.75 -12.39
C GLN A 123 -4.73 -8.71 -13.73
N ARG A 124 -5.48 -9.77 -14.06
CA ARG A 124 -6.33 -9.81 -15.26
C ARG A 124 -7.67 -9.08 -15.09
N SER A 125 -8.05 -8.80 -13.85
CA SER A 125 -9.29 -8.06 -13.59
C SER A 125 -9.15 -6.60 -14.02
N PRO A 126 -10.24 -5.95 -14.45
CA PRO A 126 -10.23 -4.51 -14.76
C PRO A 126 -9.97 -3.65 -13.52
N PHE A 127 -9.93 -4.29 -12.35
CA PHE A 127 -9.82 -3.67 -11.03
C PHE A 127 -8.42 -3.76 -10.42
N ALA A 128 -7.44 -4.29 -11.17
CA ALA A 128 -6.06 -4.49 -10.71
C ALA A 128 -5.39 -3.20 -10.23
N ASN A 129 -5.68 -2.09 -10.90
CA ASN A 129 -5.09 -0.76 -10.66
C ASN A 129 -6.00 0.18 -9.86
N THR A 130 -7.09 -0.34 -9.29
CA THR A 130 -8.02 0.46 -8.50
C THR A 130 -7.44 0.74 -7.11
N ASP A 131 -7.74 1.93 -6.58
CA ASP A 131 -7.40 2.31 -5.21
C ASP A 131 -8.18 1.43 -4.21
N PRO A 132 -7.50 0.69 -3.33
CA PRO A 132 -8.14 -0.15 -2.34
C PRO A 132 -8.93 0.65 -1.29
N ASN A 133 -8.71 1.96 -1.12
CA ASN A 133 -9.45 2.82 -0.19
C ASN A 133 -10.86 3.20 -0.66
N LEU A 134 -11.33 2.71 -1.82
CA LEU A 134 -12.67 2.97 -2.35
C LEU A 134 -13.75 2.22 -1.53
N GLU A 135 -14.05 2.74 -0.33
CA GLU A 135 -15.07 2.24 0.59
C GLU A 135 -16.50 2.35 0.01
N SER A 136 -16.72 3.24 -0.97
CA SER A 136 -18.07 3.77 -1.27
C SER A 136 -18.74 3.31 -2.58
N THR A 137 -18.06 2.61 -3.51
CA THR A 137 -18.55 2.54 -4.92
C THR A 137 -19.07 1.18 -5.41
N GLY A 138 -19.45 0.27 -4.51
CA GLY A 138 -19.91 -1.07 -4.91
C GLY A 138 -18.83 -1.90 -5.61
N TYR A 139 -17.56 -1.55 -5.40
CA TYR A 139 -16.40 -2.20 -6.01
C TYR A 139 -16.39 -3.72 -5.80
N ALA A 140 -16.67 -4.15 -4.57
CA ALA A 140 -16.74 -5.57 -4.25
C ALA A 140 -17.82 -6.30 -5.08
N GLN A 141 -18.95 -5.64 -5.37
CA GLN A 141 -20.02 -6.22 -6.20
C GLN A 141 -19.56 -6.34 -7.65
N LYS A 142 -18.94 -5.28 -8.20
CA LYS A 142 -18.40 -5.31 -9.57
C LYS A 142 -17.33 -6.38 -9.75
N MET A 143 -16.46 -6.56 -8.76
CA MET A 143 -15.45 -7.64 -8.76
C MET A 143 -16.10 -9.03 -8.69
N LEU A 144 -17.18 -9.17 -7.92
CA LEU A 144 -17.96 -10.40 -7.86
C LEU A 144 -18.68 -10.68 -9.19
N ASP A 145 -19.26 -9.66 -9.83
CA ASP A 145 -19.93 -9.77 -11.12
C ASP A 145 -18.93 -10.23 -12.21
N TRP A 146 -17.77 -9.57 -12.29
CA TRP A 146 -16.68 -9.97 -13.19
C TRP A 146 -16.19 -11.39 -12.91
N GLY A 147 -15.95 -11.73 -11.64
CA GLY A 147 -15.46 -13.05 -11.26
C GLY A 147 -16.48 -14.15 -11.56
N SER A 148 -17.77 -13.87 -11.46
CA SER A 148 -18.84 -14.82 -11.78
C SER A 148 -18.98 -15.08 -13.28
N GLN A 149 -18.61 -14.11 -14.12
CA GLN A 149 -18.66 -14.24 -15.59
C GLN A 149 -17.40 -14.87 -16.18
N THR A 150 -16.25 -14.70 -15.53
CA THR A 150 -14.93 -15.08 -16.10
C THR A 150 -14.29 -16.29 -15.45
N LEU A 151 -14.65 -16.63 -14.21
CA LEU A 151 -14.01 -17.69 -13.43
C LEU A 151 -14.98 -18.80 -13.08
N SER A 152 -14.46 -19.99 -12.82
CA SER A 152 -15.27 -21.06 -12.23
C SER A 152 -15.78 -20.64 -10.85
N GLY A 153 -16.92 -21.19 -10.46
CA GLY A 153 -17.56 -20.81 -9.21
C GLY A 153 -16.65 -20.91 -7.98
N ASP A 154 -15.98 -22.05 -7.80
CA ASP A 154 -15.08 -22.22 -6.67
C ASP A 154 -13.89 -21.24 -6.72
N THR A 155 -13.38 -20.92 -7.92
CA THR A 155 -12.31 -19.93 -8.10
C THR A 155 -12.76 -18.52 -7.73
N CYS A 156 -13.97 -18.11 -8.16
CA CYS A 156 -14.58 -16.83 -7.79
C CYS A 156 -14.76 -16.72 -6.26
N ARG A 157 -15.27 -17.79 -5.63
CA ARG A 157 -15.40 -17.86 -4.17
C ARG A 157 -14.04 -17.71 -3.47
N ARG A 158 -13.01 -18.45 -3.91
CA ARG A 158 -11.64 -18.37 -3.35
C ARG A 158 -11.03 -16.99 -3.53
N LEU A 159 -11.23 -16.35 -4.68
CA LEU A 159 -10.83 -14.97 -4.94
C LEU A 159 -11.43 -14.01 -3.91
N MET A 160 -12.74 -14.09 -3.66
CA MET A 160 -13.42 -13.23 -2.68
C MET A 160 -12.88 -13.44 -1.25
N VAL A 161 -12.62 -14.69 -0.86
CA VAL A 161 -12.04 -15.02 0.45
C VAL A 161 -10.65 -14.41 0.60
N GLN A 162 -9.79 -14.55 -0.41
CA GLN A 162 -8.42 -14.04 -0.38
C GLN A 162 -8.36 -12.51 -0.41
N LEU A 163 -9.22 -11.86 -1.19
CA LEU A 163 -9.32 -10.40 -1.19
C LEU A 163 -9.79 -9.87 0.16
N ASN A 164 -10.76 -10.53 0.79
CA ASN A 164 -11.20 -10.19 2.13
C ASN A 164 -10.06 -10.33 3.16
N ALA A 165 -9.30 -11.42 3.12
CA ALA A 165 -8.17 -11.63 4.01
C ALA A 165 -7.05 -10.60 3.79
N CYS A 166 -6.76 -10.27 2.53
CA CYS A 166 -5.80 -9.24 2.17
C CYS A 166 -6.19 -7.87 2.73
N LEU A 167 -7.45 -7.46 2.57
CA LEU A 167 -7.89 -6.13 3.03
C LEU A 167 -8.01 -6.06 4.56
N LYS A 168 -8.41 -7.15 5.24
CA LYS A 168 -8.34 -7.21 6.70
C LYS A 168 -6.91 -7.00 7.21
N TRP A 169 -5.95 -7.71 6.62
CA TRP A 169 -4.53 -7.51 6.94
C TRP A 169 -4.05 -6.07 6.62
N ALA A 170 -4.52 -5.46 5.53
CA ALA A 170 -4.13 -4.11 5.16
C ALA A 170 -4.66 -3.05 6.16
N VAL A 171 -5.90 -3.24 6.65
CA VAL A 171 -6.50 -2.41 7.71
C VAL A 171 -5.71 -2.55 9.01
N GLU A 172 -5.43 -3.80 9.44
CA GLU A 172 -4.63 -4.08 10.65
C GLU A 172 -3.21 -3.48 10.55
N SER A 173 -2.62 -3.54 9.36
CA SER A 173 -1.28 -2.99 9.08
C SER A 173 -1.27 -1.47 8.83
N LYS A 174 -2.43 -0.79 8.97
CA LYS A 174 -2.62 0.65 8.72
C LYS A 174 -2.13 1.10 7.33
N ARG A 175 -2.26 0.23 6.32
CA ARG A 175 -1.91 0.52 4.91
C ARG A 175 -3.07 1.11 4.12
N VAL A 176 -4.28 0.86 4.58
CA VAL A 176 -5.51 1.43 4.04
C VAL A 176 -6.30 2.09 5.17
N GLU A 177 -7.01 3.17 4.84
CA GLU A 177 -7.81 3.95 5.81
C GLU A 177 -9.22 3.38 6.00
N LEU A 178 -9.51 2.22 5.41
CA LEU A 178 -10.80 1.55 5.51
C LEU A 178 -11.13 1.16 6.95
N THR A 179 -12.39 1.35 7.36
CA THR A 179 -12.88 0.88 8.66
C THR A 179 -13.09 -0.63 8.66
N ARG A 180 -13.54 -1.18 7.52
CA ARG A 180 -13.83 -2.61 7.33
C ARG A 180 -13.59 -3.05 5.89
N SER A 181 -13.35 -4.35 5.70
CA SER A 181 -13.19 -4.94 4.38
C SER A 181 -14.50 -4.90 3.57
N PRO A 182 -14.52 -4.31 2.36
CA PRO A 182 -15.69 -4.33 1.46
C PRO A 182 -16.07 -5.74 0.97
N PHE A 183 -15.18 -6.71 1.10
CA PHE A 183 -15.37 -8.09 0.65
C PHE A 183 -15.99 -9.00 1.73
N GLU A 184 -16.34 -8.44 2.88
CA GLU A 184 -17.00 -9.18 3.94
C GLU A 184 -18.35 -9.75 3.46
N GLY A 185 -18.55 -11.06 3.65
CA GLY A 185 -19.76 -11.76 3.19
C GLY A 185 -19.86 -12.01 1.67
N MET A 186 -18.93 -11.49 0.85
CA MET A 186 -18.99 -11.64 -0.62
C MET A 186 -18.73 -13.08 -1.09
N ALA A 187 -17.95 -13.86 -0.34
CA ALA A 187 -17.76 -15.28 -0.61
C ALA A 187 -19.07 -16.09 -0.51
N GLY A 188 -19.95 -15.73 0.44
CA GLY A 188 -21.29 -16.34 0.56
C GLY A 188 -22.20 -15.99 -0.61
N LYS A 189 -22.10 -14.76 -1.14
CA LYS A 189 -22.83 -14.34 -2.34
C LYS A 189 -22.30 -15.04 -3.60
N ALA A 190 -20.98 -15.20 -3.73
CA ALA A 190 -20.37 -16.01 -4.79
C ALA A 190 -20.95 -17.43 -4.78
N ARG A 191 -20.96 -18.08 -3.59
CA ARG A 191 -21.53 -19.42 -3.42
C ARG A 191 -22.99 -19.52 -3.86
N LYS A 192 -23.83 -18.51 -3.62
CA LYS A 192 -25.24 -18.52 -4.02
C LYS A 192 -25.46 -18.29 -5.51
N ARG A 193 -24.58 -17.53 -6.17
CA ARG A 193 -24.64 -17.28 -7.62
C ARG A 193 -24.19 -18.47 -8.44
N ILE A 194 -23.32 -19.27 -7.85
CA ILE A 194 -23.04 -20.61 -8.31
C ILE A 194 -24.23 -21.45 -7.86
N LYS A 195 -25.30 -21.47 -8.66
CA LYS A 195 -26.20 -22.63 -8.60
C LYS A 195 -25.27 -23.83 -8.62
N LYS A 196 -25.40 -24.74 -7.64
CA LYS A 196 -24.82 -26.07 -7.75
C LYS A 196 -25.25 -26.52 -9.14
N SER A 197 -24.34 -26.59 -10.10
CA SER A 197 -24.69 -27.16 -11.38
C SER A 197 -25.22 -28.54 -11.01
N GLU A 198 -26.45 -28.82 -11.37
CA GLU A 198 -27.00 -30.18 -11.34
C GLU A 198 -26.28 -31.06 -12.38
N ASP A 199 -25.17 -30.59 -12.94
CA ASP A 199 -24.24 -31.37 -13.74
C ASP A 199 -23.56 -32.41 -12.84
N GLU A 200 -24.23 -33.56 -12.74
CA GLU A 200 -23.72 -34.85 -12.25
C GLU A 200 -22.33 -35.18 -12.84
N GLU A 201 -21.96 -34.60 -13.99
CA GLU A 201 -20.64 -34.73 -14.64
C GLU A 201 -19.46 -34.19 -13.81
N THR A 202 -19.69 -33.26 -12.89
CA THR A 202 -18.61 -32.68 -12.07
C THR A 202 -18.55 -33.21 -10.64
N ASP A 203 -19.53 -34.03 -10.24
CA ASP A 203 -19.51 -34.68 -8.93
C ASP A 203 -18.55 -35.87 -8.97
N ILE A 204 -17.69 -35.97 -7.96
CA ILE A 204 -16.76 -37.09 -7.87
C ILE A 204 -17.57 -38.29 -7.41
N ASN A 205 -18.00 -39.11 -8.37
CA ASN A 205 -18.76 -40.32 -8.09
C ASN A 205 -17.86 -41.33 -7.37
N PRO A 206 -18.20 -41.75 -6.13
CA PRO A 206 -17.43 -42.77 -5.45
C PRO A 206 -17.58 -44.10 -6.19
N PHE A 207 -16.49 -44.87 -6.26
CA PHE A 207 -16.54 -46.21 -6.82
C PHE A 207 -17.49 -47.10 -6.02
N THR A 208 -18.33 -47.85 -6.73
CA THR A 208 -19.11 -48.93 -6.15
C THR A 208 -18.21 -50.08 -5.69
N SER A 209 -18.73 -50.98 -4.84
CA SER A 209 -17.94 -52.15 -4.39
C SER A 209 -17.50 -53.03 -5.55
N LEU A 210 -18.37 -53.20 -6.56
CA LEU A 210 -18.06 -53.98 -7.76
C LEU A 210 -16.96 -53.32 -8.61
N GLU A 211 -17.02 -52.00 -8.80
CA GLU A 211 -15.99 -51.25 -9.53
C GLU A 211 -14.66 -51.26 -8.80
N ARG A 212 -14.66 -51.08 -7.47
CA ARG A 212 -13.44 -51.20 -6.66
C ARG A 212 -12.79 -52.57 -6.85
N ASP A 213 -13.56 -53.65 -6.72
CA ASP A 213 -13.02 -55.01 -6.81
C ASP A 213 -12.50 -55.30 -8.24
N ALA A 214 -13.20 -54.82 -9.27
CA ALA A 214 -12.75 -54.90 -10.66
C ALA A 214 -11.46 -54.10 -10.91
N ILE A 215 -11.31 -52.90 -10.31
CA ILE A 215 -10.10 -52.08 -10.40
C ILE A 215 -8.93 -52.81 -9.72
N ILE A 216 -9.13 -53.34 -8.51
CA ILE A 216 -8.12 -54.09 -7.77
C ILE A 216 -7.66 -55.34 -8.56
N GLU A 217 -8.60 -56.09 -9.14
CA GLU A 217 -8.29 -57.28 -9.94
C GLU A 217 -7.57 -56.91 -11.25
N ALA A 218 -7.93 -55.78 -11.87
CA ALA A 218 -7.23 -55.26 -13.03
C ALA A 218 -5.78 -54.89 -12.69
N PHE A 219 -5.51 -54.28 -11.53
CA PHE A 219 -4.15 -54.02 -11.04
C PHE A 219 -3.36 -55.32 -10.81
N ARG A 220 -4.03 -56.41 -10.41
CA ARG A 220 -3.41 -57.72 -10.18
C ARG A 220 -3.03 -58.45 -11.46
N THR A 221 -3.90 -58.43 -12.47
CA THR A 221 -3.81 -59.36 -13.62
C THR A 221 -3.54 -58.70 -14.98
N ARG A 222 -4.02 -57.46 -15.19
CA ARG A 222 -4.03 -56.81 -16.51
C ARG A 222 -3.18 -55.55 -16.58
N SER A 223 -2.80 -54.97 -15.44
CA SER A 223 -2.02 -53.75 -15.40
C SER A 223 -0.58 -53.99 -15.86
N GLN A 224 -0.06 -53.05 -16.64
CA GLN A 224 1.37 -52.98 -17.01
C GLN A 224 2.28 -52.75 -15.79
N GLN A 225 1.70 -52.43 -14.63
CA GLN A 225 2.41 -52.18 -13.37
C GLN A 225 1.77 -52.96 -12.21
N PRO A 226 1.94 -54.30 -12.16
CA PRO A 226 1.31 -55.14 -11.14
C PRO A 226 1.75 -54.84 -9.70
N HIS A 227 2.94 -54.24 -9.53
CA HIS A 227 3.48 -53.89 -8.21
C HIS A 227 2.66 -52.81 -7.49
N TYR A 228 1.85 -52.02 -8.21
CA TYR A 228 0.93 -51.07 -7.59
C TYR A 228 -0.28 -51.73 -6.90
N TYR A 229 -0.54 -53.02 -7.17
CA TYR A 229 -1.60 -53.77 -6.50
C TYR A 229 -1.51 -53.64 -4.96
N TYR A 230 -0.32 -53.79 -4.39
CA TYR A 230 -0.10 -53.70 -2.94
C TYR A 230 -0.33 -52.31 -2.34
N TYR A 231 -0.38 -51.26 -3.17
CA TYR A 231 -0.67 -49.89 -2.74
C TYR A 231 -2.14 -49.50 -2.90
N VAL A 232 -2.93 -50.31 -3.60
CA VAL A 232 -4.35 -50.04 -3.90
C VAL A 232 -5.27 -51.05 -3.20
N ALA A 233 -4.82 -52.28 -3.01
CA ALA A 233 -5.50 -53.31 -2.24
C ALA A 233 -5.23 -53.11 -0.74
N PHE A 234 -6.05 -52.28 -0.09
CA PHE A 234 -6.05 -52.15 1.36
C PHE A 234 -6.95 -53.23 1.97
N CYS A 235 -6.38 -54.15 2.73
CA CYS A 235 -7.11 -55.15 3.53
C CYS A 235 -7.78 -54.53 4.76
#